data_AF-A0A5E4KJ97-F1
#
_entry.id   AF-A0A5E4KJ97-F1
#
_cell.length_a   1.000
_cell.length_b   1.000
_cell.length_c   1.000
_cell.angle_alpha   90.00
_cell.angle_beta   90.00
_cell.angle_gamma   90.00
#
_symmetry.space_group_name_H-M   'P 1'
#
loop_
_entity.id
_entity.type
_entity.pdbx_description
1 polymer ?
#
loop_
_entity_poly.entity_id
_entity_poly.type
_entity_poly.pdbx_seq_one_letter_code
_entity_poly.pdbx_strand_id
1 'polypeptide(L)'
;MTIREEFIDYCTQTLEVNFGQLSGEIINKVNGKKNLNDKPGVSDLKDFIDLIELNISVLSGKHKATEICNALRTKAVELTGKQKVPDGPIGKDIDKEINAFLAKNTLPTESDITDYAKYLTIKYGGNAKKVQKDIIEKVKTQVRTGISRKKINEEINNFLLRYPQPAQKDVDDLVNYIRLLKLSFQEDEVREMIEKERLFKKFHGDQELAEQPSELDEFIDIIKTRDKKDISKTMQKEEISYLIKDDSGVSNELLSEFVGLMTPAENDVKDALEGLGLKHMIKKK
;
A
#
# COMPACT_ATOMS: atom_id res chain seq x y z
N MET A 1 -32.10 -10.07 -17.80
CA MET A 1 -31.65 -10.83 -16.63
C MET A 1 -31.37 -9.84 -15.52
N THR A 2 -32.11 -9.91 -14.42
CA THR A 2 -31.92 -9.02 -13.26
C THR A 2 -30.71 -9.49 -12.43
N ILE A 3 -30.14 -8.60 -11.60
CA ILE A 3 -29.04 -8.99 -10.68
C ILE A 3 -29.53 -10.11 -9.74
N ARG A 4 -30.80 -10.02 -9.34
CA ARG A 4 -31.49 -11.06 -8.59
C ARG A 4 -31.45 -12.41 -9.30
N GLU A 5 -31.90 -12.47 -10.56
CA GLU A 5 -31.92 -13.72 -11.34
C GLU A 5 -30.52 -14.30 -11.51
N GLU A 6 -29.54 -13.47 -11.94
CA GLU A 6 -28.16 -13.92 -12.13
C GLU A 6 -27.52 -14.44 -10.83
N PHE A 7 -27.83 -13.80 -9.70
CA PHE A 7 -27.32 -14.22 -8.39
C PHE A 7 -27.98 -15.51 -7.89
N ILE A 8 -29.31 -15.62 -7.99
CA ILE A 8 -30.06 -16.81 -7.57
C ILE A 8 -29.67 -18.02 -8.42
N ASP A 9 -29.50 -17.85 -9.73
CA ASP A 9 -29.05 -18.91 -10.63
C ASP A 9 -27.65 -19.40 -10.25
N TYR A 10 -26.71 -18.48 -9.96
CA TYR A 10 -25.38 -18.84 -9.51
C TYR A 10 -25.39 -19.57 -8.16
N CYS A 11 -26.20 -19.11 -7.21
CA CYS A 11 -26.35 -19.79 -5.92
C CYS A 11 -26.89 -21.21 -6.11
N THR A 12 -27.88 -21.37 -6.98
CA THR A 12 -28.49 -22.66 -7.29
C THR A 12 -27.47 -23.61 -7.91
N GLN A 13 -26.72 -23.17 -8.92
CA GLN A 13 -25.67 -23.98 -9.56
C GLN A 13 -24.56 -24.37 -8.58
N THR A 14 -24.10 -23.43 -7.76
CA THR A 14 -23.04 -23.69 -6.76
C THR A 14 -23.50 -24.71 -5.71
N LEU A 15 -24.75 -24.61 -5.27
CA LEU A 15 -25.33 -25.57 -4.33
C LEU A 15 -25.63 -26.90 -5.00
N GLU A 16 -26.01 -26.94 -6.27
CA GLU A 16 -26.26 -28.18 -7.00
C GLU A 16 -24.99 -29.02 -7.16
N VAL A 17 -23.84 -28.39 -7.39
CA VAL A 17 -22.53 -29.08 -7.39
C VAL A 17 -22.22 -29.76 -6.05
N ASN A 18 -22.71 -29.22 -4.93
CA ASN A 18 -22.39 -29.70 -3.59
C ASN A 18 -23.48 -30.58 -2.95
N PHE A 19 -24.74 -30.38 -3.34
CA PHE A 19 -25.93 -30.94 -2.69
C PHE A 19 -26.94 -31.53 -3.68
N GLY A 20 -26.66 -31.49 -4.99
CA GLY A 20 -27.52 -32.05 -6.04
C GLY A 20 -28.93 -31.48 -5.99
N GLN A 21 -29.93 -32.37 -6.03
CA GLN A 21 -31.35 -32.02 -6.07
C GLN A 21 -31.83 -31.19 -4.86
N LEU A 22 -31.12 -31.22 -3.72
CA LEU A 22 -31.47 -30.44 -2.54
C LEU A 22 -31.21 -28.93 -2.70
N SER A 23 -30.45 -28.52 -3.72
CA SER A 23 -30.13 -27.10 -3.99
C SER A 23 -31.40 -26.25 -4.14
N GLY A 24 -32.38 -26.73 -4.90
CA GLY A 24 -33.65 -26.04 -5.14
C GLY A 24 -34.47 -25.87 -3.87
N GLU A 25 -34.50 -26.88 -3.00
CA GLU A 25 -35.20 -26.80 -1.71
C GLU A 25 -34.54 -25.78 -0.77
N ILE A 26 -33.21 -25.76 -0.71
CA ILE A 26 -32.44 -24.81 0.09
C ILE A 26 -32.73 -23.37 -0.38
N ILE A 27 -32.65 -23.12 -1.69
CA ILE A 27 -32.90 -21.79 -2.26
C ILE A 27 -34.35 -21.35 -2.05
N ASN A 28 -35.33 -22.24 -2.26
CA ASN A 28 -36.74 -21.92 -2.02
C ASN A 28 -37.01 -21.58 -0.56
N LYS A 29 -36.40 -22.33 0.38
CA LYS A 29 -36.51 -22.07 1.82
C LYS A 29 -35.88 -20.73 2.22
N VAL A 30 -34.75 -20.36 1.63
CA VAL A 30 -34.12 -19.06 1.88
C VAL A 30 -34.93 -17.93 1.26
N ASN A 31 -35.41 -18.08 0.03
CA ASN A 31 -36.30 -17.12 -0.65
C ASN A 31 -37.60 -16.87 0.13
N GLY A 32 -38.16 -17.91 0.77
CA GLY A 32 -39.32 -17.76 1.64
C GLY A 32 -39.06 -16.93 2.91
N LYS A 33 -37.80 -16.78 3.34
CA LYS A 33 -37.40 -15.98 4.51
C LYS A 33 -36.90 -14.59 4.16
N LYS A 34 -36.12 -14.46 3.08
CA LYS A 34 -35.62 -13.19 2.57
C LYS A 34 -35.76 -13.19 1.06
N ASN A 35 -36.78 -12.49 0.57
CA ASN A 35 -36.93 -12.29 -0.87
C ASN A 35 -36.06 -11.11 -1.30
N LEU A 36 -35.25 -11.33 -2.33
CA LEU A 36 -34.44 -10.28 -2.94
C LEU A 36 -35.29 -9.48 -3.92
N ASN A 37 -35.12 -8.16 -3.93
CA ASN A 37 -35.66 -7.29 -4.99
C ASN A 37 -34.84 -7.46 -6.27
N ASP A 38 -35.31 -6.96 -7.42
CA ASP A 38 -34.64 -7.13 -8.72
C ASP A 38 -33.22 -6.54 -8.80
N LYS A 39 -32.92 -5.56 -7.94
CA LYS A 39 -31.58 -4.95 -7.77
C LYS A 39 -31.20 -4.93 -6.28
N PRO A 40 -30.84 -6.09 -5.71
CA PRO A 40 -30.49 -6.18 -4.30
C PRO A 40 -29.13 -5.53 -4.02
N GLY A 41 -28.99 -4.85 -2.89
CA GLY A 41 -27.69 -4.31 -2.47
C GLY A 41 -26.75 -5.40 -1.93
N VAL A 42 -25.47 -5.09 -1.78
CA VAL A 42 -24.46 -6.02 -1.20
C VAL A 42 -24.90 -6.55 0.17
N SER A 43 -25.49 -5.69 1.01
CA SER A 43 -26.00 -6.09 2.32
C SER A 43 -27.14 -7.12 2.20
N ASP A 44 -28.05 -6.93 1.23
CA ASP A 44 -29.16 -7.86 1.03
C ASP A 44 -28.69 -9.22 0.55
N LEU A 45 -27.71 -9.23 -0.37
CA LEU A 45 -27.07 -10.46 -0.83
C LEU A 45 -26.31 -11.16 0.29
N LYS A 46 -25.61 -10.40 1.15
CA LYS A 46 -24.88 -10.97 2.29
C LYS A 46 -25.82 -11.65 3.27
N ASP A 47 -26.90 -10.99 3.66
CA ASP A 47 -27.89 -11.58 4.56
C ASP A 47 -28.55 -12.83 3.94
N PHE A 48 -28.77 -12.83 2.63
CA PHE A 48 -29.26 -13.99 1.89
C PHE A 48 -28.26 -15.15 1.93
N ILE A 49 -26.97 -14.88 1.74
CA ILE A 49 -25.90 -15.88 1.83
C ILE A 49 -25.76 -16.41 3.26
N ASP A 50 -25.89 -15.56 4.27
CA ASP A 50 -25.80 -15.99 5.67
C ASP A 50 -26.96 -16.95 6.02
N LEU A 51 -28.15 -16.75 5.44
CA LEU A 51 -29.26 -17.70 5.54
C LEU A 51 -28.97 -19.01 4.79
N ILE A 52 -28.31 -18.98 3.63
CA ILE A 52 -27.85 -20.21 2.95
C ILE A 52 -26.83 -20.93 3.84
N GLU A 53 -25.83 -20.22 4.35
CA GLU A 53 -24.76 -20.78 5.19
C GLU A 53 -25.34 -21.49 6.41
N LEU A 54 -26.32 -20.86 7.07
CA LEU A 54 -27.03 -21.46 8.19
C LEU A 54 -27.72 -22.78 7.80
N ASN A 55 -28.41 -22.82 6.66
CA ASN A 55 -29.11 -24.03 6.22
C ASN A 55 -28.15 -25.15 5.82
N ILE A 56 -27.05 -24.83 5.12
CA ILE A 56 -26.11 -25.86 4.65
C ILE A 56 -25.11 -26.27 5.72
N SER A 57 -24.86 -25.44 6.74
CA SER A 57 -23.97 -25.78 7.87
C SER A 57 -24.43 -27.02 8.63
N VAL A 58 -25.74 -27.27 8.67
CA VAL A 58 -26.34 -28.47 9.27
C VAL A 58 -26.10 -29.71 8.41
N LEU A 59 -25.95 -29.55 7.10
CA LEU A 59 -25.82 -30.64 6.13
C LEU A 59 -24.36 -31.01 5.83
N SER A 60 -23.49 -30.02 5.69
CA SER A 60 -22.08 -30.21 5.29
C SER A 60 -21.08 -29.92 6.41
N GLY A 61 -21.53 -29.47 7.57
CA GLY A 61 -20.69 -28.92 8.63
C GLY A 61 -20.28 -27.47 8.35
N LYS A 62 -19.94 -26.76 9.43
CA LYS A 62 -19.66 -25.31 9.42
C LYS A 62 -18.52 -24.91 8.48
N HIS A 63 -17.42 -25.66 8.49
CA HIS A 63 -16.23 -25.31 7.69
C HIS A 63 -16.52 -25.35 6.17
N LYS A 64 -17.10 -26.46 5.70
CA LYS A 64 -17.47 -26.62 4.28
C LYS A 64 -18.58 -25.66 3.85
N ALA A 65 -19.51 -25.33 4.75
CA ALA A 65 -20.52 -24.32 4.51
C ALA A 65 -19.92 -22.92 4.28
N THR A 66 -18.96 -22.53 5.12
CA THR A 66 -18.26 -21.25 4.98
C THR A 66 -17.47 -21.17 3.66
N GLU A 67 -16.81 -22.25 3.24
CA GLU A 67 -16.10 -22.31 1.95
C GLU A 67 -17.03 -22.10 0.76
N ILE A 68 -18.15 -22.84 0.71
CA ILE A 68 -19.17 -22.70 -0.34
C ILE A 68 -19.73 -21.27 -0.35
N CYS A 69 -20.09 -20.74 0.82
CA CYS A 69 -20.64 -19.40 0.94
C CYS A 69 -19.63 -18.28 0.64
N ASN A 70 -18.32 -18.52 0.79
CA ASN A 70 -17.31 -17.56 0.36
C ASN A 70 -17.29 -17.39 -1.17
N ALA A 71 -17.51 -18.46 -1.95
CA ALA A 71 -17.68 -18.35 -3.39
C ALA A 71 -18.92 -17.50 -3.76
N LEU A 72 -20.03 -17.71 -3.04
CA LEU A 72 -21.24 -16.89 -3.20
C LEU A 72 -21.02 -15.42 -2.84
N ARG A 73 -20.24 -15.13 -1.79
CA ARG A 73 -19.87 -13.77 -1.40
C ARG A 73 -19.03 -13.09 -2.46
N THR A 74 -18.06 -13.79 -3.03
CA THR A 74 -17.27 -13.29 -4.16
C THR A 74 -18.16 -12.97 -5.35
N LYS A 75 -19.12 -13.85 -5.67
CA LYS A 75 -20.08 -13.58 -6.75
C LYS A 75 -21.04 -12.44 -6.46
N ALA A 76 -21.52 -12.32 -5.22
CA ALA A 76 -22.34 -11.19 -4.80
C ALA A 76 -21.59 -9.87 -5.02
N VAL A 77 -20.32 -9.81 -4.65
CA VAL A 77 -19.44 -8.65 -4.91
C VAL A 77 -19.25 -8.43 -6.42
N GLU A 78 -19.07 -9.49 -7.22
CA GLU A 78 -18.96 -9.38 -8.68
C GLU A 78 -20.25 -8.85 -9.33
N LEU A 79 -21.43 -9.33 -8.93
CA LEU A 79 -22.72 -8.95 -9.54
C LEU A 79 -23.19 -7.55 -9.13
N THR A 80 -22.98 -7.20 -7.86
CA THR A 80 -23.10 -5.83 -7.37
C THR A 80 -21.94 -4.92 -7.81
N GLY A 81 -20.87 -5.52 -8.38
CA GLY A 81 -19.74 -4.87 -9.03
C GLY A 81 -19.86 -4.78 -10.57
N LYS A 82 -20.81 -5.52 -11.19
CA LYS A 82 -21.30 -5.37 -12.58
C LYS A 82 -22.41 -4.33 -12.72
N GLN A 83 -23.19 -4.08 -11.66
CA GLN A 83 -23.36 -2.69 -11.30
C GLN A 83 -21.93 -2.26 -11.05
N LYS A 84 -21.27 -1.54 -11.97
CA LYS A 84 -20.26 -0.62 -11.51
C LYS A 84 -20.90 -0.03 -10.24
N VAL A 85 -20.34 -0.33 -9.05
CA VAL A 85 -20.00 0.78 -8.18
C VAL A 85 -19.36 1.66 -9.22
N PRO A 86 -20.03 2.73 -9.71
CA PRO A 86 -19.19 3.66 -10.36
C PRO A 86 -18.10 3.83 -9.29
N ASP A 87 -16.84 3.76 -9.70
CA ASP A 87 -16.04 4.92 -9.41
C ASP A 87 -16.93 6.12 -9.73
N GLY A 88 -17.85 6.40 -8.80
CA GLY A 88 -18.61 7.59 -8.77
C GLY A 88 -17.52 8.62 -8.55
N PRO A 89 -17.82 9.86 -8.92
CA PRO A 89 -16.94 10.98 -8.60
C PRO A 89 -16.29 10.77 -7.21
N ILE A 90 -17.10 10.34 -6.23
CA ILE A 90 -16.76 9.98 -4.85
C ILE A 90 -15.49 9.13 -4.62
N GLY A 91 -15.26 8.00 -5.32
CA GLY A 91 -14.09 7.14 -5.02
C GLY A 91 -12.77 7.78 -5.46
N LYS A 92 -12.78 8.35 -6.67
CA LYS A 92 -11.66 9.14 -7.20
C LYS A 92 -11.53 10.48 -6.49
N ASP A 93 -12.63 11.05 -6.01
CA ASP A 93 -12.67 12.30 -5.26
C ASP A 93 -12.10 12.09 -3.85
N ILE A 94 -12.42 10.99 -3.17
CA ILE A 94 -11.80 10.60 -1.89
C ILE A 94 -10.31 10.37 -2.09
N ASP A 95 -9.89 9.61 -3.10
CA ASP A 95 -8.47 9.38 -3.37
C ASP A 95 -7.72 10.67 -3.68
N LYS A 96 -8.34 11.57 -4.46
CA LYS A 96 -7.79 12.88 -4.78
C LYS A 96 -7.67 13.77 -3.53
N GLU A 97 -8.66 13.74 -2.64
CA GLU A 97 -8.65 14.48 -1.38
C GLU A 97 -7.59 13.94 -0.43
N ILE A 98 -7.47 12.61 -0.32
CA ILE A 98 -6.38 11.99 0.46
C ILE A 98 -5.03 12.43 -0.12
N ASN A 99 -4.83 12.35 -1.43
CA ASN A 99 -3.58 12.79 -2.05
C ASN A 99 -3.32 14.30 -1.81
N ALA A 100 -4.34 15.14 -1.84
CA ALA A 100 -4.22 16.57 -1.56
C ALA A 100 -3.90 16.86 -0.08
N PHE A 101 -4.46 16.08 0.84
CA PHE A 101 -4.14 16.11 2.26
C PHE A 101 -2.68 15.70 2.51
N LEU A 102 -2.23 14.61 1.88
CA LEU A 102 -0.87 14.09 2.02
C LEU A 102 0.20 14.91 1.30
N ALA A 103 -0.18 15.70 0.29
CA ALA A 103 0.71 16.69 -0.32
C ALA A 103 1.06 17.85 0.63
N LYS A 104 0.21 18.10 1.64
CA LYS A 104 0.43 19.16 2.65
C LYS A 104 0.95 18.63 3.98
N ASN A 105 0.70 17.36 4.28
CA ASN A 105 1.09 16.71 5.52
C ASN A 105 1.86 15.45 5.15
N THR A 106 3.20 15.53 5.19
CA THR A 106 4.05 14.42 4.76
C THR A 106 4.02 13.29 5.79
N LEU A 107 3.88 13.65 7.07
CA LEU A 107 3.86 12.73 8.19
C LEU A 107 2.72 13.05 9.18
N PRO A 108 1.44 12.88 8.80
CA PRO A 108 0.30 13.22 9.66
C PRO A 108 0.28 12.36 10.93
N THR A 109 -0.24 12.88 12.04
CA THR A 109 -0.40 12.12 13.29
C THR A 109 -1.54 11.10 13.23
N GLU A 110 -1.58 10.13 14.15
CA GLU A 110 -2.73 9.22 14.30
C GLU A 110 -4.05 9.99 14.48
N SER A 111 -4.01 11.13 15.19
CA SER A 111 -5.17 12.01 15.35
C SER A 111 -5.60 12.66 14.02
N ASP A 112 -4.66 13.22 13.25
CA ASP A 112 -4.92 13.85 11.95
C ASP A 112 -5.57 12.87 10.98
N ILE A 113 -5.02 11.66 10.88
CA ILE A 113 -5.54 10.59 10.01
C ILE A 113 -6.96 10.21 10.44
N THR A 114 -7.19 10.06 11.75
CA THR A 114 -8.50 9.67 12.28
C THR A 114 -9.55 10.74 12.00
N ASP A 115 -9.21 12.01 12.21
CA ASP A 115 -10.14 13.12 12.01
C ASP A 115 -10.38 13.39 10.52
N TYR A 116 -9.36 13.25 9.68
CA TYR A 116 -9.53 13.35 8.24
C TYR A 116 -10.36 12.20 7.66
N ALA A 117 -10.18 10.96 8.17
CA ALA A 117 -11.02 9.83 7.78
C ALA A 117 -12.50 10.03 8.16
N LYS A 118 -12.78 10.61 9.34
CA LYS A 118 -14.14 11.00 9.74
C LYS A 118 -14.70 12.07 8.81
N TYR A 119 -13.92 13.11 8.52
CA TYR A 119 -14.30 14.18 7.58
C TYR A 119 -14.70 13.61 6.22
N LEU A 120 -13.85 12.77 5.62
CA LEU A 120 -14.12 12.15 4.33
C LEU A 120 -15.38 11.28 4.39
N THR A 121 -15.57 10.53 5.46
CA THR A 121 -16.77 9.69 5.65
C THR A 121 -18.04 10.53 5.80
N ILE A 122 -17.98 11.69 6.46
CA ILE A 122 -19.12 12.62 6.56
C ILE A 122 -19.43 13.25 5.21
N LYS A 123 -18.40 13.67 4.47
CA LYS A 123 -18.53 14.38 3.19
C LYS A 123 -18.99 13.48 2.05
N TYR A 124 -18.49 12.25 2.02
CA TYR A 124 -18.62 11.34 0.88
C TYR A 124 -19.36 10.04 1.20
N GLY A 125 -19.69 9.80 2.46
CA GLY A 125 -20.21 8.51 2.92
C GLY A 125 -19.11 7.43 3.02
N GLY A 126 -19.44 6.29 3.62
CA GLY A 126 -18.56 5.12 3.69
C GLY A 126 -18.20 4.66 5.10
N ASN A 127 -17.08 3.95 5.24
CA ASN A 127 -16.60 3.41 6.51
C ASN A 127 -15.30 4.10 6.91
N ALA A 128 -15.34 4.87 7.99
CA ALA A 128 -14.18 5.60 8.51
C ALA A 128 -12.96 4.70 8.78
N LYS A 129 -13.15 3.47 9.26
CA LYS A 129 -12.04 2.54 9.49
C LYS A 129 -11.36 2.11 8.19
N LYS A 130 -12.14 1.96 7.11
CA LYS A 130 -11.59 1.61 5.79
C LYS A 130 -10.79 2.79 5.23
N VAL A 131 -11.36 3.98 5.25
CA VAL A 131 -10.69 5.22 4.80
C VAL A 131 -9.41 5.47 5.60
N GLN A 132 -9.46 5.28 6.92
CA GLN A 132 -8.28 5.39 7.78
C GLN A 132 -7.18 4.42 7.37
N LYS A 133 -7.51 3.15 7.08
CA LYS A 133 -6.54 2.17 6.59
C LYS A 133 -5.95 2.58 5.24
N ASP A 134 -6.78 3.10 4.34
CA ASP A 134 -6.34 3.56 3.01
C ASP A 134 -5.38 4.76 3.11
N ILE A 135 -5.65 5.72 4.01
CA ILE A 135 -4.74 6.83 4.29
C ILE A 135 -3.41 6.31 4.86
N ILE A 136 -3.45 5.42 5.86
CA ILE A 136 -2.24 4.86 6.49
C ILE A 136 -1.34 4.17 5.47
N GLU A 137 -1.89 3.34 4.58
CA GLU A 137 -1.10 2.63 3.56
C GLU A 137 -0.49 3.59 2.52
N LYS A 138 -1.20 4.66 2.16
CA LYS A 138 -0.64 5.72 1.30
C LYS A 138 0.48 6.48 2.00
N VAL A 139 0.33 6.83 3.28
CA VAL A 139 1.40 7.48 4.06
C VAL A 139 2.63 6.58 4.13
N LYS A 140 2.47 5.29 4.47
CA LYS A 140 3.59 4.32 4.47
C LYS A 140 4.31 4.27 3.13
N THR A 141 3.56 4.25 2.03
CA THR A 141 4.12 4.25 0.67
C THR A 141 4.88 5.54 0.36
N GLN A 142 4.32 6.70 0.71
CA GLN A 142 4.96 8.00 0.53
C GLN A 142 6.25 8.13 1.33
N VAL A 143 6.24 7.69 2.60
CA VAL A 143 7.43 7.69 3.47
C VAL A 143 8.51 6.77 2.91
N ARG A 144 8.18 5.54 2.51
CA ARG A 144 9.13 4.61 1.85
C ARG A 144 9.74 5.20 0.58
N THR A 145 8.91 5.83 -0.25
CA THR A 145 9.33 6.46 -1.51
C THR A 145 10.23 7.67 -1.23
N GLY A 146 9.86 8.52 -0.28
CA GLY A 146 10.64 9.70 0.11
C GLY A 146 12.01 9.34 0.69
N ILE A 147 12.07 8.32 1.56
CA ILE A 147 13.32 7.74 2.07
C ILE A 147 14.19 7.24 0.93
N SER A 148 13.63 6.42 0.03
CA SER A 148 14.35 5.88 -1.13
C SER A 148 14.92 6.99 -2.01
N ARG A 149 14.11 8.02 -2.29
CA ARG A 149 14.50 9.18 -3.10
C ARG A 149 15.63 9.98 -2.46
N LYS A 150 15.57 10.22 -1.14
CA LYS A 150 16.65 10.89 -0.40
C LYS A 150 17.94 10.09 -0.48
N LYS A 151 17.87 8.78 -0.28
CA LYS A 151 19.05 7.93 -0.41
C LYS A 151 19.64 7.96 -1.82
N ILE A 152 18.80 7.92 -2.85
CA ILE A 152 19.22 8.06 -4.25
C ILE A 152 19.90 9.42 -4.46
N ASN A 153 19.33 10.51 -3.98
CA ASN A 153 19.94 11.85 -4.05
C ASN A 153 21.31 11.90 -3.37
N GLU A 154 21.46 11.31 -2.18
CA GLU A 154 22.76 11.20 -1.49
C GLU A 154 23.78 10.44 -2.37
N GLU A 155 23.41 9.32 -2.98
CA GLU A 155 24.31 8.54 -3.82
C GLU A 155 24.64 9.24 -5.16
N ILE A 156 23.68 9.93 -5.78
CA ILE A 156 23.91 10.77 -6.96
C ILE A 156 24.87 11.91 -6.63
N ASN A 157 24.68 12.60 -5.51
CA ASN A 157 25.57 13.67 -5.08
C ASN A 157 27.01 13.18 -4.87
N ASN A 158 27.15 12.06 -4.15
CA ASN A 158 28.45 11.41 -3.94
C ASN A 158 29.10 10.92 -5.25
N PHE A 159 28.29 10.48 -6.22
CA PHE A 159 28.76 10.09 -7.54
C PHE A 159 29.27 11.30 -8.34
N LEU A 160 28.48 12.38 -8.42
CA LEU A 160 28.84 13.57 -9.19
C LEU A 160 30.01 14.36 -8.58
N LEU A 161 30.24 14.24 -7.27
CA LEU A 161 31.48 14.74 -6.64
C LEU A 161 32.74 14.03 -7.15
N ARG A 162 32.63 12.72 -7.44
CA ARG A 162 33.74 11.90 -7.97
C ARG A 162 33.84 11.99 -9.50
N TYR A 163 32.70 12.13 -10.17
CA TYR A 163 32.55 12.17 -11.62
C TYR A 163 31.71 13.38 -12.05
N PRO A 164 32.29 14.60 -12.11
CA PRO A 164 31.53 15.81 -12.46
C PRO A 164 30.98 15.80 -13.89
N GLN A 165 31.61 15.03 -14.79
CA GLN A 165 31.15 14.79 -16.15
C GLN A 165 31.16 13.28 -16.43
N PRO A 166 30.16 12.54 -15.92
CA PRO A 166 30.12 11.10 -16.06
C PRO A 166 29.86 10.72 -17.53
N ALA A 167 30.56 9.68 -18.01
CA ALA A 167 30.19 9.05 -19.26
C ALA A 167 28.92 8.21 -19.07
N GLN A 168 28.27 7.83 -20.18
CA GLN A 168 27.06 7.00 -20.14
C GLN A 168 27.27 5.71 -19.35
N LYS A 169 28.44 5.08 -19.50
CA LYS A 169 28.81 3.87 -18.75
C LYS A 169 28.83 4.11 -17.24
N ASP A 170 29.37 5.23 -16.78
CA ASP A 170 29.44 5.56 -15.35
C ASP A 170 28.03 5.75 -14.76
N VAL A 171 27.12 6.34 -15.55
CA VAL A 171 25.70 6.48 -15.20
C VAL A 171 25.03 5.11 -15.11
N ASP A 172 25.27 4.21 -16.07
CA ASP A 172 24.71 2.86 -16.06
C ASP A 172 25.21 2.05 -14.85
N ASP A 173 26.49 2.21 -14.49
CA ASP A 173 27.09 1.60 -13.30
C ASP A 173 26.45 2.11 -12.01
N LEU A 174 26.14 3.40 -11.91
CA LEU A 174 25.37 3.97 -10.79
C LEU A 174 23.95 3.44 -10.73
N VAL A 175 23.22 3.36 -11.84
CA VAL A 175 21.85 2.82 -11.88
C VAL A 175 21.84 1.35 -11.42
N ASN A 176 22.82 0.56 -11.86
CA ASN A 176 22.99 -0.83 -11.41
C ASN A 176 23.29 -0.92 -9.91
N TYR A 177 24.15 -0.05 -9.38
CA TYR A 177 24.39 0.03 -7.95
C TYR A 177 23.12 0.36 -7.15
N ILE A 178 22.35 1.38 -7.57
CA ILE A 178 21.10 1.76 -6.90
C ILE A 178 20.10 0.59 -6.93
N ARG A 179 20.07 -0.20 -8.01
CA ARG A 179 19.24 -1.42 -8.11
C ARG A 179 19.60 -2.45 -7.05
N LEU A 180 20.89 -2.63 -6.78
CA LEU A 180 21.37 -3.55 -5.72
C LEU A 180 20.96 -3.10 -4.33
N LEU A 181 20.73 -1.80 -4.11
CA LEU A 181 20.25 -1.26 -2.83
C LEU A 181 18.78 -1.61 -2.54
N LYS A 182 18.07 -2.26 -3.48
CA LYS A 182 16.65 -2.65 -3.36
C LYS A 182 15.72 -1.47 -3.03
N LEU A 183 16.11 -0.27 -3.45
CA LEU A 183 15.28 0.92 -3.33
C LEU A 183 14.16 0.87 -4.38
N SER A 184 13.00 1.45 -4.07
CA SER A 184 11.90 1.56 -5.04
C SER A 184 12.14 2.77 -5.94
N PHE A 185 12.42 2.55 -7.23
CA PHE A 185 12.62 3.61 -8.22
C PHE A 185 12.34 3.13 -9.65
N GLN A 186 12.11 4.09 -10.56
CA GLN A 186 12.14 3.84 -12.01
C GLN A 186 13.51 4.25 -12.56
N GLU A 187 14.08 3.45 -13.46
CA GLU A 187 15.42 3.70 -13.99
C GLU A 187 15.52 5.04 -14.72
N ASP A 188 14.51 5.37 -15.52
CA ASP A 188 14.44 6.65 -16.25
C ASP A 188 14.39 7.83 -15.28
N GLU A 189 13.65 7.71 -14.16
CA GLU A 189 13.60 8.75 -13.12
C GLU A 189 14.99 8.98 -12.51
N VAL A 190 15.75 7.93 -12.23
CA VAL A 190 17.12 8.05 -11.68
C VAL A 190 18.04 8.74 -12.68
N ARG A 191 17.93 8.41 -13.98
CA ARG A 191 18.73 9.05 -15.03
C ARG A 191 18.40 10.55 -15.14
N GLU A 192 17.13 10.90 -15.09
CA GLU A 192 16.67 12.29 -15.06
C GLU A 192 17.20 13.03 -13.81
N MET A 193 17.18 12.39 -12.64
CA MET A 193 17.71 12.95 -11.40
C MET A 193 19.22 13.23 -11.50
N ILE A 194 19.99 12.30 -12.06
CA ILE A 194 21.44 12.47 -12.30
C ILE A 194 21.69 13.67 -13.22
N GLU A 195 20.98 13.74 -14.35
CA GLU A 195 21.18 14.81 -15.32
C GLU A 195 20.76 16.18 -14.76
N LYS A 196 19.64 16.23 -14.03
CA LYS A 196 19.17 17.45 -13.36
C LYS A 196 20.21 17.97 -12.36
N GLU A 197 20.74 17.10 -11.51
CA GLU A 197 21.75 17.47 -10.52
C GLU A 197 23.07 17.90 -11.18
N ARG A 198 23.50 17.18 -12.22
CA ARG A 198 24.69 17.53 -13.00
C ARG A 198 24.57 18.91 -13.63
N LEU A 199 23.42 19.22 -14.24
CA LEU A 199 23.15 20.53 -14.82
C LEU A 199 23.09 21.60 -13.73
N PHE A 200 22.44 21.31 -12.60
CA PHE A 200 22.38 22.24 -11.46
C PHE A 200 23.79 22.64 -10.99
N LYS A 201 24.67 21.67 -10.71
CA LYS A 201 26.06 21.93 -10.31
C LYS A 201 26.85 22.69 -11.38
N LYS A 202 26.61 22.41 -12.67
CA LYS A 202 27.25 23.12 -13.77
C LYS A 202 26.92 24.62 -13.79
N PHE A 203 25.69 25.00 -13.44
CA PHE A 203 25.24 26.40 -13.48
C PHE A 203 25.31 27.14 -12.15
N HIS A 204 25.28 26.42 -11.01
CA HIS A 204 25.22 27.00 -9.67
C HIS A 204 26.45 26.67 -8.79
N GLY A 205 27.37 25.84 -9.27
CA GLY A 205 28.52 25.36 -8.49
C GLY A 205 28.10 24.42 -7.36
N ASP A 206 28.94 24.31 -6.32
CA ASP A 206 28.69 23.46 -5.14
C ASP A 206 27.77 24.13 -4.10
N GLN A 207 26.95 25.11 -4.50
CA GLN A 207 25.95 25.69 -3.60
C GLN A 207 24.88 24.65 -3.30
N GLU A 208 24.95 24.05 -2.11
CA GLU A 208 23.81 23.35 -1.53
C GLU A 208 22.69 24.36 -1.31
N LEU A 209 21.56 24.16 -1.99
CA LEU A 209 20.33 24.79 -1.55
C LEU A 209 20.06 24.24 -0.16
N ALA A 210 20.20 25.10 0.86
CA ALA A 210 19.77 24.79 2.22
C ALA A 210 18.24 24.64 2.20
N GLU A 211 17.77 23.45 1.86
CA GLU A 211 16.38 23.07 2.04
C GLU A 211 16.13 23.05 3.56
N GLN A 212 15.04 23.68 3.99
CA GLN A 212 14.61 23.53 5.37
C GLN A 212 14.33 22.05 5.62
N PRO A 213 14.77 21.50 6.77
CA PRO A 213 14.53 20.10 7.09
C PRO A 213 13.02 19.84 7.06
N SER A 214 12.62 18.89 6.22
CA SER A 214 11.24 18.43 6.14
C SER A 214 10.90 17.53 7.33
N GLU A 215 9.61 17.34 7.63
CA GLU A 215 9.15 16.34 8.62
C GLU A 215 9.77 14.94 8.36
N LEU A 216 10.00 14.63 7.08
CA LEU A 216 10.65 13.39 6.68
C LEU A 216 12.16 13.37 7.00
N ASP A 217 12.85 14.51 6.98
CA ASP A 217 14.26 14.61 7.44
C ASP A 217 14.36 14.33 8.92
N GLU A 218 13.49 14.94 9.72
CA GLU A 218 13.44 14.71 11.16
C GLU A 218 13.16 13.24 11.48
N PHE A 219 12.21 12.63 10.77
CA PHE A 219 11.93 11.20 10.89
C PHE A 219 13.13 10.31 10.53
N ILE A 220 13.82 10.65 9.44
CA ILE A 220 15.04 9.95 9.01
C ILE A 220 16.14 10.04 10.06
N ASP A 221 16.33 11.22 10.65
CA ASP A 221 17.35 11.43 11.68
C ASP A 221 17.05 10.65 12.96
N ILE A 222 15.77 10.56 13.34
CA ILE A 222 15.32 9.69 14.44
C ILE A 222 15.70 8.23 14.18
N ILE A 223 15.51 7.75 12.95
CA ILE A 223 15.84 6.37 12.58
C ILE A 223 17.36 6.13 12.55
N LYS A 224 18.15 7.08 12.04
CA LYS A 224 19.61 6.94 11.91
C LYS A 224 20.36 6.93 13.25
N THR A 225 19.83 7.60 14.27
CA THR A 225 20.61 7.95 15.49
C THR A 225 20.27 7.15 16.74
N ARG A 226 19.19 6.35 16.73
CA ARG A 226 18.65 5.71 17.94
C ARG A 226 18.58 4.19 17.84
N ASP A 227 18.63 3.53 18.99
CA ASP A 227 18.34 2.11 19.08
C ASP A 227 16.86 1.82 18.75
N LYS A 228 16.57 0.63 18.21
CA LYS A 228 15.21 0.25 17.77
C LYS A 228 14.12 0.48 18.83
N LYS A 229 14.42 0.22 20.10
CA LYS A 229 13.49 0.45 21.22
C LYS A 229 13.18 1.92 21.44
N ASP A 230 14.17 2.78 21.27
CA ASP A 230 14.01 4.23 21.44
C ASP A 230 13.33 4.86 20.23
N ILE A 231 13.58 4.35 19.02
CA ILE A 231 12.82 4.72 17.82
C ILE A 231 11.33 4.42 18.04
N SER A 232 10.97 3.20 18.45
CA SER A 232 9.57 2.83 18.68
C SER A 232 8.86 3.72 19.72
N LYS A 233 9.53 4.06 20.83
CA LYS A 233 8.98 4.98 21.85
C LYS A 233 8.79 6.39 21.30
N THR A 234 9.76 6.87 20.52
CA THR A 234 9.70 8.21 19.91
C THR A 234 8.52 8.29 18.94
N MET A 235 8.37 7.28 18.07
CA MET A 235 7.25 7.20 17.13
C MET A 235 5.88 7.10 17.82
N GLN A 236 5.79 6.47 18.98
CA GLN A 236 4.56 6.46 19.77
C GLN A 236 4.26 7.84 20.36
N LYS A 237 5.26 8.54 20.87
CA LYS A 237 5.12 9.88 21.43
C LYS A 237 4.71 10.91 20.37
N GLU A 238 5.21 10.76 19.15
CA GLU A 238 4.90 11.61 18.01
C GLU A 238 3.64 11.16 17.24
N GLU A 239 2.94 10.13 17.72
CA GLU A 239 1.74 9.59 17.07
C GLU A 239 1.96 9.15 15.61
N ILE A 240 3.16 8.65 15.28
CA ILE A 240 3.51 8.12 13.96
C ILE A 240 3.77 6.60 13.98
N SER A 241 3.44 5.94 15.09
CA SER A 241 3.66 4.52 15.28
C SER A 241 2.89 3.64 14.28
N TYR A 242 1.83 4.16 13.65
CA TYR A 242 1.10 3.50 12.56
C TYR A 242 1.99 3.09 11.38
N LEU A 243 3.13 3.77 11.17
CA LEU A 243 4.10 3.43 10.11
C LEU A 243 4.71 2.04 10.31
N ILE A 244 4.86 1.63 11.56
CA ILE A 244 5.46 0.34 11.95
C ILE A 244 4.44 -0.60 12.59
N LYS A 245 3.13 -0.31 12.50
CA LYS A 245 2.07 -1.21 12.98
C LYS A 245 1.60 -2.15 11.88
N ASP A 246 1.42 -3.42 12.22
CA ASP A 246 0.70 -4.44 11.47
C ASP A 246 -0.52 -4.96 12.28
N ASP A 247 -1.17 -6.02 11.81
CA ASP A 247 -2.36 -6.61 12.47
C ASP A 247 -2.06 -7.16 13.88
N SER A 248 -0.78 -7.38 14.22
CA SER A 248 -0.31 -7.84 15.53
C SER A 248 0.18 -6.72 16.45
N GLY A 249 0.25 -5.48 15.95
CA GLY A 249 0.72 -4.31 16.68
C GLY A 249 2.03 -3.77 16.12
N VAL A 250 2.89 -3.22 16.99
CA VAL A 250 4.18 -2.64 16.55
C VAL A 250 5.13 -3.75 16.10
N SER A 251 5.53 -3.67 14.83
CA SER A 251 6.34 -4.66 14.12
C SER A 251 7.80 -4.23 14.05
N ASN A 252 8.67 -5.01 14.68
CA ASN A 252 10.12 -4.81 14.58
C ASN A 252 10.64 -5.08 13.16
N GLU A 253 9.91 -5.84 12.36
CA GLU A 253 10.26 -6.15 10.97
C GLU A 253 10.07 -4.91 10.09
N LEU A 254 8.91 -4.24 10.18
CA LEU A 254 8.66 -2.98 9.47
C LEU A 254 9.66 -1.88 9.87
N LEU A 255 9.99 -1.80 11.16
CA LEU A 255 11.04 -0.88 11.62
C LEU A 255 12.41 -1.24 11.01
N SER A 256 12.74 -2.53 10.92
CA SER A 256 14.00 -2.97 10.32
C SER A 256 14.04 -2.71 8.81
N GLU A 257 12.91 -2.75 8.12
CA GLU A 257 12.79 -2.38 6.71
C GLU A 257 13.14 -0.90 6.50
N PHE A 258 12.58 0.02 7.30
CA PHE A 258 12.92 1.44 7.21
C PHE A 258 14.40 1.71 7.51
N VAL A 259 14.97 1.04 8.52
CA VAL A 259 16.41 1.12 8.81
C VAL A 259 17.23 0.60 7.62
N GLY A 260 16.81 -0.50 7.01
CA GLY A 260 17.47 -1.12 5.86
C GLY A 260 17.49 -0.23 4.61
N LEU A 261 16.44 0.57 4.39
CA LEU A 261 16.41 1.54 3.28
C LEU A 261 17.44 2.67 3.45
N MET A 262 17.79 3.02 4.70
CA MET A 262 18.74 4.10 5.00
C MET A 262 20.19 3.61 5.05
N THR A 263 20.39 2.39 5.55
CA THR A 263 21.68 1.73 5.70
C THR A 263 21.59 0.33 5.06
N PRO A 264 21.67 0.24 3.73
CA PRO A 264 21.82 -1.05 3.08
C PRO A 264 23.10 -1.72 3.61
N ALA A 265 23.08 -3.04 3.79
CA ALA A 265 24.23 -3.78 4.27
C ALA A 265 25.41 -3.58 3.29
N GLU A 266 26.32 -2.64 3.62
CA GLU A 266 27.44 -2.26 2.75
C GLU A 266 28.30 -3.47 2.38
N ASN A 267 28.39 -4.47 3.26
CA ASN A 267 29.12 -5.71 3.02
C ASN A 267 28.48 -6.56 1.90
N ASP A 268 27.16 -6.69 1.87
CA ASP A 268 26.45 -7.47 0.86
C ASP A 268 26.54 -6.80 -0.52
N VAL A 269 26.54 -5.47 -0.53
CA VAL A 269 26.65 -4.69 -1.77
C VAL A 269 28.07 -4.65 -2.28
N LYS A 270 29.08 -4.66 -1.39
CA LYS A 270 30.49 -4.66 -1.77
C LYS A 270 30.86 -5.90 -2.58
N ASP A 271 30.54 -7.10 -2.10
CA ASP A 271 30.89 -8.34 -2.80
C ASP A 271 30.18 -8.43 -4.17
N ALA A 272 28.92 -7.96 -4.24
CA ALA A 272 28.17 -7.86 -5.50
C ALA A 272 28.82 -6.86 -6.49
N LEU A 273 29.24 -5.69 -6.01
CA LEU A 273 29.95 -4.70 -6.83
C LEU A 273 31.31 -5.22 -7.30
N GLU A 274 32.03 -5.95 -6.44
CA GLU A 274 33.30 -6.56 -6.81
C GLU A 274 33.12 -7.63 -7.90
N GLY A 275 32.09 -8.47 -7.80
CA GLY A 275 31.74 -9.47 -8.81
C GLY A 275 31.27 -8.89 -10.15
N LEU A 276 30.70 -7.69 -10.14
CA LEU A 276 30.27 -6.96 -11.35
C LEU A 276 31.36 -6.05 -11.93
N GLY A 277 32.55 -6.01 -11.34
CA GLY A 277 33.65 -5.13 -11.79
C GLY A 277 33.44 -3.65 -11.45
N LEU A 278 32.48 -3.33 -10.58
CA LEU A 278 32.07 -1.97 -10.19
C LEU A 278 32.83 -1.46 -8.96
N LYS A 279 34.08 -1.88 -8.76
CA LYS A 279 34.89 -1.53 -7.58
C LYS A 279 35.09 -0.02 -7.39
N HIS A 280 35.00 0.73 -8.49
CA HIS A 280 35.12 2.19 -8.49
C HIS A 280 33.91 2.90 -7.83
N MET A 281 32.78 2.22 -7.69
CA MET A 281 31.58 2.75 -7.02
C MET A 281 31.70 2.70 -5.49
N ILE A 282 32.53 1.80 -4.95
CA ILE A 282 32.74 1.62 -3.50
C ILE A 282 33.35 2.91 -2.92
N LYS A 283 32.73 3.47 -1.86
CA LYS A 283 33.27 4.62 -1.14
C LYS A 283 34.63 4.23 -0.53
N LYS A 284 35.69 4.97 -0.85
CA LYS A 284 36.96 4.88 -0.11
C LYS A 284 36.76 5.59 1.23
N LYS A 285 36.97 4.87 2.33
CA LYS A 285 36.99 5.45 3.69
C LYS A 285 38.14 6.43 3.84
#